data_AF-A0A662BLY6-F1
#
_entry.id   AF-A0A662BLY6-F1
#
_cell.length_a   1.000
_cell.length_b   1.000
_cell.length_c   1.000
_cell.angle_alpha   90.00
_cell.angle_beta   90.00
_cell.angle_gamma   90.00
#
_symmetry.space_group_name_H-M   'P 1'
#
loop_
_entity.id
_entity.type
_entity.pdbx_description
1 polymer ?
#
loop_
_entity_poly.entity_id
_entity_poly.type
_entity_poly.pdbx_seq_one_letter_code
_entity_poly.pdbx_strand_id
1 'polypeptide(L)'
;MKMDPPPDVDKAGGVGTDNSCWMATASNMLAGAGYGTGTDVQARADEIYSEMVAQYGVAGGGWTDAALSWWLGSANNTWSATNPYTIVTVYGTKDKVPWPNANGAQFIGNELRRCQFVGLSISWPKANSDFGYGGHAITAWGDNMGSSTLSVNPVSVSVTDSDTDADGDVQTYDYDAYTSPNPGGPNHGNGWYFDYSTPHPFIKHIITLCPIDDPSDNELTQRVVGSYKIHQSREEESATDLHYRAWTDADILTYRTTIDWTEKVSPTITEGTPRRSITVDWDLQEYPVPYCTDVIITAEFVLPLYNAIFFDNVHFTYPDNFDPTIEELHKKPDLYWWLKTPELIRAEQIPNVTGGYVIADFDVVNPLLSGNQRIVGEYRLIHEYSYNQDPEMHEFLLAGSEGYIIENIRFGHSYGYPSQAELWEFEDWMTMVEDSSYLLGEEPFLIQVDWEGKLPYPEGEVIPPEILKEIREQK
;
A
#
# COMPACT_ATOMS: atom_id res chain seq x y z
N MET A 1 -6.21 1.39 -4.77
CA MET A 1 -6.45 0.61 -3.54
C MET A 1 -5.22 0.66 -2.64
N LYS A 2 -5.41 0.48 -1.33
CA LYS A 2 -4.40 0.49 -0.26
C LYS A 2 -3.60 -0.81 -0.20
N MET A 3 -4.28 -1.93 -0.43
CA MET A 3 -3.72 -3.27 -0.44
C MET A 3 -4.30 -4.00 -1.65
N ASP A 4 -3.51 -4.88 -2.25
CA ASP A 4 -3.90 -5.63 -3.44
C ASP A 4 -3.16 -6.99 -3.50
N PRO A 5 -3.89 -8.12 -3.43
CA PRO A 5 -5.32 -8.22 -3.12
C PRO A 5 -5.60 -7.86 -1.64
N PRO A 6 -6.72 -7.20 -1.32
CA PRO A 6 -7.16 -7.04 0.07
C PRO A 6 -7.81 -8.33 0.61
N PRO A 7 -7.79 -8.58 1.93
CA PRO A 7 -8.56 -9.66 2.52
C PRO A 7 -10.08 -9.37 2.45
N ASP A 8 -10.85 -10.42 2.19
CA ASP A 8 -12.31 -10.44 2.23
C ASP A 8 -12.83 -11.66 3.00
N VAL A 9 -13.13 -11.47 4.28
CA VAL A 9 -13.76 -12.52 5.09
C VAL A 9 -15.21 -12.73 4.71
N ASP A 10 -15.51 -13.94 4.25
CA ASP A 10 -16.88 -14.39 3.98
C ASP A 10 -17.57 -14.96 5.23
N LYS A 11 -18.84 -14.59 5.42
CA LYS A 11 -19.67 -15.24 6.44
C LYS A 11 -20.15 -16.59 5.95
N ALA A 12 -20.07 -17.59 6.83
CA ALA A 12 -20.61 -18.92 6.55
C ALA A 12 -22.15 -18.95 6.43
N GLY A 13 -22.87 -17.97 7.00
CA GLY A 13 -24.32 -17.86 6.95
C GLY A 13 -24.78 -16.75 6.00
N GLY A 14 -25.79 -17.03 5.17
CA GLY A 14 -26.35 -16.03 4.26
C GLY A 14 -27.04 -14.87 4.99
N VAL A 15 -27.21 -13.76 4.26
CA VAL A 15 -27.81 -12.49 4.72
C VAL A 15 -29.05 -12.73 5.59
N GLY A 16 -29.02 -12.21 6.82
CA GLY A 16 -30.15 -12.25 7.76
C GLY A 16 -30.21 -13.45 8.72
N THR A 17 -29.28 -14.41 8.59
CA THR A 17 -29.06 -15.47 9.59
C THR A 17 -27.76 -15.30 10.38
N ASP A 18 -26.84 -14.52 9.84
CA ASP A 18 -25.54 -14.19 10.40
C ASP A 18 -25.38 -12.65 10.44
N ASN A 19 -25.20 -12.09 11.65
CA ASN A 19 -25.09 -10.65 11.91
C ASN A 19 -23.66 -10.22 12.24
N SER A 20 -22.66 -10.99 11.79
CA SER A 20 -21.24 -10.84 12.13
C SER A 20 -20.43 -9.88 11.25
N CYS A 21 -21.05 -9.09 10.36
CA CYS A 21 -20.31 -8.20 9.43
C CYS A 21 -19.32 -7.28 10.14
N TRP A 22 -19.68 -6.81 11.33
CA TRP A 22 -18.81 -5.99 12.17
C TRP A 22 -17.53 -6.72 12.63
N MET A 23 -17.57 -8.05 12.78
CA MET A 23 -16.40 -8.88 13.05
C MET A 23 -15.60 -9.10 11.77
N ALA A 24 -16.25 -9.44 10.65
CA ALA A 24 -15.57 -9.60 9.37
C ALA A 24 -14.81 -8.32 8.94
N THR A 25 -15.44 -7.15 9.06
CA THR A 25 -14.78 -5.85 8.84
C THR A 25 -13.56 -5.68 9.76
N ALA A 26 -13.68 -5.99 11.04
CA ALA A 26 -12.57 -5.86 11.99
C ALA A 26 -11.43 -6.83 11.66
N SER A 27 -11.74 -8.07 11.27
CA SER A 27 -10.77 -9.08 10.83
C SER A 27 -10.01 -8.64 9.60
N ASN A 28 -10.71 -8.13 8.58
CA ASN A 28 -10.10 -7.57 7.36
C ASN A 28 -9.12 -6.43 7.71
N MET A 29 -9.53 -5.51 8.59
CA MET A 29 -8.67 -4.40 9.04
C MET A 29 -7.43 -4.89 9.80
N LEU A 30 -7.59 -5.84 10.72
CA LEU A 30 -6.50 -6.40 11.54
C LEU A 30 -5.51 -7.22 10.69
N ALA A 31 -6.02 -8.09 9.82
CA ALA A 31 -5.20 -8.89 8.92
C ALA A 31 -4.42 -8.02 7.93
N GLY A 32 -5.06 -6.99 7.37
CA GLY A 32 -4.41 -5.99 6.53
C GLY A 32 -3.28 -5.27 7.28
N ALA A 33 -3.47 -4.98 8.57
CA ALA A 33 -2.46 -4.39 9.45
C ALA A 33 -1.37 -5.38 9.91
N GLY A 34 -1.41 -6.64 9.46
CA GLY A 34 -0.40 -7.66 9.76
C GLY A 34 -0.66 -8.47 11.03
N TYR A 35 -1.81 -8.33 11.70
CA TYR A 35 -2.18 -9.23 12.80
C TYR A 35 -2.63 -10.60 12.27
N GLY A 36 -2.46 -11.63 13.10
CA GLY A 36 -2.78 -13.03 12.77
C GLY A 36 -1.54 -13.88 12.51
N THR A 37 -1.73 -15.17 12.22
CA THR A 37 -0.65 -16.14 11.95
C THR A 37 -0.82 -16.92 10.64
N GLY A 38 -1.91 -16.73 9.92
CA GLY A 38 -2.11 -17.20 8.54
C GLY A 38 -0.95 -16.89 7.59
N THR A 39 -0.79 -17.76 6.58
CA THR A 39 0.32 -17.75 5.60
C THR A 39 0.25 -16.63 4.56
N ASP A 40 -0.91 -16.01 4.44
CA ASP A 40 -1.21 -14.88 3.58
C ASP A 40 -2.25 -13.97 4.29
N VAL A 41 -2.58 -12.84 3.67
CA VAL A 41 -3.50 -11.88 4.29
C VAL A 41 -4.91 -12.41 4.46
N GLN A 42 -5.41 -13.23 3.53
CA GLN A 42 -6.75 -13.81 3.59
C GLN A 42 -6.85 -14.83 4.73
N ALA A 43 -5.89 -15.76 4.79
CA ALA A 43 -5.82 -16.78 5.83
C ALA A 43 -5.73 -16.16 7.24
N ARG A 44 -5.06 -15.01 7.40
CA ARG A 44 -5.07 -14.26 8.67
C ARG A 44 -6.44 -13.69 8.98
N ALA A 45 -7.12 -13.11 7.99
CA ALA A 45 -8.43 -12.52 8.19
C ALA A 45 -9.45 -13.59 8.61
N ASP A 46 -9.42 -14.76 7.98
CA ASP A 46 -10.26 -15.91 8.31
C ASP A 46 -9.97 -16.46 9.72
N GLU A 47 -8.70 -16.56 10.10
CA GLU A 47 -8.26 -16.97 11.44
C GLU A 47 -8.79 -15.98 12.50
N ILE A 48 -8.53 -14.69 12.32
CA ILE A 48 -8.98 -13.62 13.24
C ILE A 48 -10.51 -13.65 13.35
N TYR A 49 -11.21 -13.81 12.23
CA TYR A 49 -12.66 -13.89 12.20
C TYR A 49 -13.18 -15.11 12.96
N SER A 50 -12.58 -16.28 12.77
CA SER A 50 -12.94 -17.49 13.51
C SER A 50 -12.80 -17.30 15.02
N GLU A 51 -11.74 -16.63 15.48
CA GLU A 51 -11.54 -16.29 16.90
C GLU A 51 -12.61 -15.31 17.42
N MET A 52 -12.98 -14.31 16.63
CA MET A 52 -14.07 -13.38 16.98
C MET A 52 -15.43 -14.08 17.03
N VAL A 53 -15.71 -14.97 16.08
CA VAL A 53 -16.93 -15.79 16.06
C VAL A 53 -16.99 -16.70 17.28
N ALA A 54 -15.87 -17.30 17.69
CA ALA A 54 -15.82 -18.10 18.92
C ALA A 54 -16.12 -17.28 20.17
N GLN A 55 -15.69 -16.01 20.20
CA GLN A 55 -15.91 -15.09 21.33
C GLN A 55 -17.34 -14.54 21.40
N TYR A 56 -17.89 -14.08 20.29
CA TYR A 56 -19.14 -13.30 20.25
C TYR A 56 -20.34 -14.07 19.70
N GLY A 57 -20.09 -15.13 18.92
CA GLY A 57 -21.09 -15.79 18.09
C GLY A 57 -21.59 -14.92 16.94
N VAL A 58 -22.36 -15.53 16.03
CA VAL A 58 -22.83 -14.88 14.79
C VAL A 58 -24.23 -14.25 14.88
N ALA A 59 -25.03 -14.64 15.87
CA ALA A 59 -26.43 -14.22 15.94
C ALA A 59 -26.61 -12.76 16.37
N GLY A 60 -25.65 -12.21 17.12
CA GLY A 60 -25.69 -10.85 17.64
C GLY A 60 -25.01 -9.86 16.71
N GLY A 61 -25.66 -8.72 16.45
CA GLY A 61 -25.00 -7.57 15.85
C GLY A 61 -24.08 -6.87 16.85
N GLY A 62 -23.09 -6.14 16.34
CA GLY A 62 -22.12 -5.41 17.14
C GLY A 62 -21.53 -4.23 16.37
N TRP A 63 -20.36 -3.78 16.80
CA TRP A 63 -19.66 -2.64 16.22
C TRP A 63 -18.19 -2.97 15.98
N THR A 64 -17.67 -2.59 14.81
CA THR A 64 -16.30 -2.88 14.39
C THR A 64 -15.26 -2.41 15.41
N ASP A 65 -15.44 -1.23 16.00
CA ASP A 65 -14.52 -0.70 17.03
C ASP A 65 -14.46 -1.57 18.29
N ALA A 66 -15.55 -2.23 18.66
CA ALA A 66 -15.58 -3.14 19.80
C ALA A 66 -14.80 -4.44 19.50
N ALA A 67 -14.94 -4.98 18.28
CA ALA A 67 -14.16 -6.14 17.83
C ALA A 67 -12.65 -5.82 17.77
N LEU A 68 -12.28 -4.68 17.18
CA LEU A 68 -10.90 -4.20 17.15
C LEU A 68 -10.31 -4.05 18.56
N SER A 69 -11.03 -3.35 19.44
CA SER A 69 -10.58 -3.12 20.83
C SER A 69 -10.41 -4.43 21.60
N TRP A 70 -11.29 -5.42 21.36
CA TRP A 70 -11.17 -6.73 21.97
C TRP A 70 -9.91 -7.46 21.50
N TRP A 71 -9.68 -7.54 20.18
CA TRP A 71 -8.50 -8.22 19.64
C TRP A 71 -7.22 -7.63 20.22
N LEU A 72 -7.08 -6.30 20.11
CA LEU A 72 -5.90 -5.56 20.54
C LEU A 72 -5.60 -5.73 22.04
N GLY A 73 -6.64 -5.85 22.88
CA GLY A 73 -6.52 -6.07 24.32
C GLY A 73 -6.52 -7.55 24.76
N SER A 74 -6.64 -8.50 23.83
CA SER A 74 -6.73 -9.93 24.14
C SER A 74 -5.38 -10.64 24.09
N ALA A 75 -5.35 -11.88 24.59
CA ALA A 75 -4.18 -12.75 24.46
C ALA A 75 -3.93 -13.23 23.01
N ASN A 76 -4.88 -13.02 22.10
CA ASN A 76 -4.72 -13.34 20.67
C ASN A 76 -3.78 -12.34 19.97
N ASN A 77 -3.60 -11.14 20.55
CA ASN A 77 -2.64 -10.17 20.05
C ASN A 77 -1.20 -10.55 20.46
N THR A 78 -0.62 -11.48 19.72
CA THR A 78 0.77 -11.92 19.87
C THR A 78 1.81 -10.89 19.39
N TRP A 79 1.35 -9.84 18.69
CA TRP A 79 2.19 -8.80 18.07
C TRP A 79 2.12 -7.45 18.81
N SER A 80 1.58 -7.43 20.04
CA SER A 80 1.30 -6.23 20.82
C SER A 80 2.50 -5.33 21.11
N ALA A 81 3.73 -5.84 21.00
CA ALA A 81 4.96 -5.10 21.26
C ALA A 81 5.67 -4.59 19.98
N THR A 82 5.25 -5.03 18.79
CA THR A 82 5.98 -4.76 17.53
C THR A 82 5.10 -4.22 16.42
N ASN A 83 3.78 -4.47 16.46
CA ASN A 83 2.88 -3.92 15.46
C ASN A 83 2.39 -2.54 15.90
N PRO A 84 2.66 -1.48 15.11
CA PRO A 84 2.26 -0.14 15.48
C PRO A 84 0.74 0.05 15.42
N TYR A 85 -0.05 -0.71 14.66
CA TYR A 85 -1.48 -0.47 14.46
C TYR A 85 -2.37 -0.78 15.67
N THR A 86 -2.39 0.10 16.68
CA THR A 86 -3.16 -0.13 17.93
C THR A 86 -4.21 0.92 18.24
N ILE A 87 -4.26 2.02 17.49
CA ILE A 87 -5.19 3.12 17.79
C ILE A 87 -6.49 2.93 17.00
N VAL A 88 -7.60 2.83 17.73
CA VAL A 88 -8.95 2.73 17.16
C VAL A 88 -9.68 4.05 17.35
N THR A 89 -10.08 4.70 16.27
CA THR A 89 -10.84 5.96 16.31
C THR A 89 -12.17 5.81 15.58
N VAL A 90 -13.25 6.38 16.15
CA VAL A 90 -14.58 6.39 15.54
C VAL A 90 -14.97 7.81 15.19
N TYR A 91 -15.29 8.05 13.91
CA TYR A 91 -15.75 9.34 13.41
C TYR A 91 -17.21 9.26 12.95
N GLY A 92 -18.07 10.12 13.49
CA GLY A 92 -19.50 10.13 13.21
C GLY A 92 -20.32 9.64 14.40
N THR A 93 -21.45 8.99 14.14
CA THR A 93 -22.35 8.52 15.21
C THR A 93 -22.74 7.05 15.04
N LYS A 94 -23.02 6.38 16.15
CA LYS A 94 -23.64 5.04 16.14
C LYS A 94 -25.17 5.08 15.98
N ASP A 95 -25.73 6.28 15.82
CA ASP A 95 -27.15 6.47 15.52
C ASP A 95 -27.43 6.15 14.04
N LYS A 96 -28.70 5.91 13.70
CA LYS A 96 -29.13 5.59 12.33
C LYS A 96 -29.41 6.86 11.52
N VAL A 97 -28.50 7.81 11.56
CA VAL A 97 -28.56 9.06 10.79
C VAL A 97 -27.31 9.19 9.92
N PRO A 98 -27.37 9.83 8.75
CA PRO A 98 -26.20 10.02 7.90
C PRO A 98 -25.12 10.82 8.63
N TRP A 99 -23.85 10.46 8.41
CA TRP A 99 -22.71 11.18 8.95
C TRP A 99 -22.69 12.62 8.37
N PRO A 100 -22.85 13.67 9.21
CA PRO A 100 -23.02 15.04 8.71
C PRO A 100 -21.67 15.68 8.38
N ASN A 101 -20.86 15.02 7.55
CA ASN A 101 -19.58 15.53 7.07
C ASN A 101 -19.62 15.71 5.55
N ALA A 102 -19.69 16.96 5.08
CA ALA A 102 -19.70 17.30 3.65
C ALA A 102 -18.40 16.91 2.92
N ASN A 103 -17.32 16.64 3.65
CA ASN A 103 -16.04 16.14 3.13
C ASN A 103 -15.80 14.68 3.55
N GLY A 104 -16.83 13.93 3.95
CA GLY A 104 -16.71 12.56 4.42
C GLY A 104 -16.04 11.60 3.42
N ALA A 105 -16.38 11.68 2.13
CA ALA A 105 -15.73 10.89 1.09
C ALA A 105 -14.23 11.24 0.97
N GLN A 106 -13.89 12.54 0.91
CA GLN A 106 -12.51 13.03 0.94
C GLN A 106 -11.77 12.54 2.21
N PHE A 107 -12.42 12.60 3.36
CA PHE A 107 -11.86 12.17 4.63
C PHE A 107 -11.50 10.69 4.61
N ILE A 108 -12.41 9.81 4.18
CA ILE A 108 -12.17 8.36 4.06
C ILE A 108 -10.95 8.09 3.17
N GLY A 109 -10.92 8.71 1.99
CA GLY A 109 -9.79 8.59 1.06
C GLY A 109 -8.48 9.05 1.70
N ASN A 110 -8.49 10.17 2.43
CA ASN A 110 -7.30 10.69 3.09
C ASN A 110 -6.80 9.79 4.21
N GLU A 111 -7.68 9.15 4.99
CA GLU A 111 -7.24 8.18 6.00
C GLU A 111 -6.58 6.94 5.36
N LEU A 112 -7.13 6.44 4.23
CA LEU A 112 -6.49 5.37 3.45
C LEU A 112 -5.11 5.79 2.93
N ARG A 113 -5.01 7.01 2.37
CA ARG A 113 -3.75 7.63 1.92
C ARG A 113 -2.79 7.98 3.06
N ARG A 114 -3.20 7.91 4.33
CA ARG A 114 -2.33 8.03 5.51
C ARG A 114 -1.93 6.68 6.08
N CYS A 115 -2.05 5.63 5.28
CA CYS A 115 -1.79 4.26 5.71
C CYS A 115 -2.73 3.74 6.80
N GLN A 116 -3.88 4.36 7.08
CA GLN A 116 -4.85 3.78 8.02
C GLN A 116 -5.71 2.70 7.36
N PHE A 117 -6.27 1.80 8.16
CA PHE A 117 -7.35 0.90 7.72
C PHE A 117 -8.69 1.50 8.10
N VAL A 118 -9.68 1.39 7.22
CA VAL A 118 -10.97 2.07 7.40
C VAL A 118 -12.12 1.08 7.28
N GLY A 119 -12.92 0.95 8.34
CA GLY A 119 -14.21 0.27 8.32
C GLY A 119 -15.35 1.27 8.16
N LEU A 120 -16.34 0.96 7.34
CA LEU A 120 -17.53 1.77 7.11
C LEU A 120 -18.74 1.11 7.77
N SER A 121 -19.49 1.87 8.57
CA SER A 121 -20.78 1.44 9.11
C SER A 121 -21.92 2.12 8.36
N ILE A 122 -22.77 1.33 7.72
CA ILE A 122 -23.85 1.82 6.86
C ILE A 122 -25.24 1.45 7.36
N SER A 123 -26.24 2.21 6.91
CA SER A 123 -27.66 1.95 7.15
C SER A 123 -28.50 2.45 5.97
N TRP A 124 -29.71 1.91 5.85
CA TRP A 124 -30.60 2.24 4.74
C TRP A 124 -31.60 3.32 5.13
N PRO A 125 -31.92 4.25 4.21
CA PRO A 125 -32.96 5.24 4.45
C PRO A 125 -34.34 4.59 4.47
N LYS A 126 -35.19 5.04 5.39
CA LYS A 126 -36.59 4.60 5.50
C LYS A 126 -37.55 5.74 5.13
N ALA A 127 -38.49 5.49 4.23
CA ALA A 127 -39.52 6.49 3.92
C ALA A 127 -40.29 6.91 5.20
N ASN A 128 -40.51 8.22 5.37
CA ASN A 128 -41.27 8.80 6.48
C ASN A 128 -40.69 8.52 7.88
N SER A 129 -39.36 8.52 8.02
CA SER A 129 -38.65 8.35 9.29
C SER A 129 -37.46 9.29 9.33
N ASP A 130 -37.12 9.80 10.52
CA ASP A 130 -35.88 10.56 10.75
C ASP A 130 -34.66 9.64 10.99
N PHE A 131 -34.92 8.33 11.14
CA PHE A 131 -33.90 7.31 11.38
C PHE A 131 -33.96 6.21 10.33
N GLY A 132 -32.79 5.82 9.83
CA GLY A 132 -32.61 4.70 8.93
C GLY A 132 -32.95 3.36 9.60
N TYR A 133 -32.90 2.30 8.81
CA TYR A 133 -33.10 0.93 9.27
C TYR A 133 -31.89 0.06 8.96
N GLY A 134 -31.90 -1.15 9.55
CA GLY A 134 -30.78 -2.08 9.43
C GLY A 134 -29.47 -1.52 10.00
N GLY A 135 -28.39 -2.22 9.69
CA GLY A 135 -27.02 -1.85 9.97
C GLY A 135 -26.13 -2.89 9.31
N HIS A 136 -25.10 -2.42 8.62
CA HIS A 136 -24.11 -3.27 7.98
C HIS A 136 -22.72 -2.65 8.11
N ALA A 137 -21.68 -3.47 8.04
CA ALA A 137 -20.30 -3.06 8.17
C ALA A 137 -19.49 -3.67 7.02
N ILE A 138 -18.68 -2.83 6.37
CA ILE A 138 -17.84 -3.20 5.22
C ILE A 138 -16.46 -2.55 5.37
N THR A 139 -15.44 -3.09 4.73
CA THR A 139 -14.07 -2.54 4.80
C THR A 139 -13.77 -1.73 3.55
N ALA A 140 -13.30 -0.50 3.71
CA ALA A 140 -12.85 0.32 2.59
C ALA A 140 -11.35 0.11 2.32
N TRP A 141 -11.01 -0.08 1.05
CA TRP A 141 -9.64 -0.31 0.59
C TRP A 141 -9.14 0.74 -0.38
N GLY A 142 -10.02 1.51 -1.01
CA GLY A 142 -9.58 2.52 -1.98
C GLY A 142 -10.69 3.44 -2.42
N ASP A 143 -10.32 4.37 -3.27
CA ASP A 143 -11.22 5.24 -4.01
C ASP A 143 -10.66 5.44 -5.43
N ASN A 144 -11.34 6.20 -6.28
CA ASN A 144 -10.93 6.48 -7.66
C ASN A 144 -9.92 7.63 -7.81
N MET A 145 -9.34 8.14 -6.73
CA MET A 145 -8.46 9.31 -6.75
C MET A 145 -7.00 8.90 -6.50
N GLY A 146 -6.08 9.55 -7.19
CA GLY A 146 -4.64 9.33 -7.00
C GLY A 146 -4.16 9.68 -5.58
N SER A 147 -2.98 9.16 -5.22
CA SER A 147 -2.33 9.40 -3.93
C SER A 147 -2.03 10.87 -3.62
N SER A 148 -1.81 11.69 -4.65
CA SER A 148 -1.47 13.11 -4.53
C SER A 148 -2.69 14.03 -4.35
N THR A 149 -3.92 13.52 -4.58
CA THR A 149 -5.13 14.35 -4.51
C THR A 149 -5.81 14.25 -3.15
N LEU A 150 -5.63 15.29 -2.32
CA LEU A 150 -6.13 15.31 -0.93
C LEU A 150 -7.30 16.28 -0.69
N SER A 151 -7.67 17.10 -1.67
CA SER A 151 -8.58 18.26 -1.53
C SER A 151 -9.96 18.09 -2.19
N VAL A 152 -10.22 16.94 -2.80
CA VAL A 152 -11.42 16.67 -3.60
C VAL A 152 -12.13 15.43 -3.06
N ASN A 153 -13.46 15.43 -3.05
CA ASN A 153 -14.23 14.22 -2.75
C ASN A 153 -14.09 13.22 -3.90
N PRO A 154 -13.67 11.97 -3.65
CA PRO A 154 -13.70 10.93 -4.66
C PRO A 154 -15.12 10.65 -5.13
N VAL A 155 -15.24 10.07 -6.31
CA VAL A 155 -16.52 9.70 -6.92
C VAL A 155 -16.92 8.28 -6.53
N SER A 156 -15.98 7.40 -6.22
CA SER A 156 -16.29 6.02 -5.81
C SER A 156 -15.43 5.53 -4.65
N VAL A 157 -15.84 4.41 -4.06
CA VAL A 157 -15.12 3.68 -3.01
C VAL A 157 -15.03 2.21 -3.37
N SER A 158 -13.86 1.62 -3.18
CA SER A 158 -13.63 0.17 -3.32
C SER A 158 -13.66 -0.48 -1.94
N VAL A 159 -14.46 -1.53 -1.79
CA VAL A 159 -14.77 -2.19 -0.51
C VAL A 159 -14.72 -3.71 -0.64
N THR A 160 -14.47 -4.39 0.49
CA THR A 160 -14.78 -5.82 0.64
C THR A 160 -16.00 -5.97 1.56
N ASP A 161 -16.86 -6.94 1.26
CA ASP A 161 -18.13 -7.16 1.95
C ASP A 161 -18.47 -8.63 2.16
N SER A 162 -18.28 -9.07 3.40
CA SER A 162 -18.64 -10.37 3.95
C SER A 162 -20.05 -10.93 3.67
N ASP A 163 -21.00 -10.13 3.16
CA ASP A 163 -22.34 -10.56 2.77
C ASP A 163 -22.55 -10.73 1.25
N THR A 164 -21.61 -10.30 0.40
CA THR A 164 -21.82 -10.20 -1.05
C THR A 164 -20.51 -10.32 -1.81
N ASP A 165 -20.47 -11.22 -2.81
CA ASP A 165 -19.32 -11.38 -3.74
C ASP A 165 -19.76 -11.23 -5.21
N ALA A 166 -20.82 -10.44 -5.44
CA ALA A 166 -21.56 -10.46 -6.71
C ALA A 166 -20.69 -10.17 -7.96
N ASP A 167 -19.57 -9.45 -7.78
CA ASP A 167 -18.61 -9.10 -8.83
C ASP A 167 -17.15 -9.42 -8.42
N GLY A 168 -16.98 -10.39 -7.50
CA GLY A 168 -15.70 -10.73 -6.86
C GLY A 168 -15.52 -10.07 -5.49
N ASP A 169 -14.39 -10.39 -4.84
CA ASP A 169 -14.07 -10.02 -3.46
C ASP A 169 -14.01 -8.49 -3.25
N VAL A 170 -13.61 -7.73 -4.27
CA VAL A 170 -13.58 -6.26 -4.21
C VAL A 170 -14.68 -5.66 -5.08
N GLN A 171 -15.62 -4.97 -4.43
CA GLN A 171 -16.66 -4.19 -5.11
C GLN A 171 -16.31 -2.70 -5.14
N THR A 172 -16.75 -2.01 -6.18
CA THR A 172 -16.61 -0.55 -6.29
C THR A 172 -17.97 0.11 -6.44
N TYR A 173 -18.24 1.10 -5.61
CA TYR A 173 -19.52 1.80 -5.56
C TYR A 173 -19.35 3.30 -5.75
N ASP A 174 -20.17 3.89 -6.61
CA ASP A 174 -20.22 5.34 -6.79
C ASP A 174 -20.92 6.02 -5.62
N TYR A 175 -20.33 7.09 -5.11
CA TYR A 175 -20.95 7.98 -4.15
C TYR A 175 -22.06 8.82 -4.81
N ASP A 176 -23.15 9.01 -4.08
CA ASP A 176 -24.18 9.97 -4.45
C ASP A 176 -23.74 11.42 -4.12
N ALA A 177 -24.49 12.39 -4.64
CA ALA A 177 -24.33 13.79 -4.26
C ALA A 177 -24.71 14.03 -2.79
N TYR A 178 -23.80 14.60 -2.01
CA TYR A 178 -23.98 14.86 -0.57
C TYR A 178 -25.29 15.58 -0.19
N THR A 179 -25.72 16.58 -0.97
CA THR A 179 -26.91 17.40 -0.67
C THR A 179 -28.21 16.88 -1.28
N SER A 180 -28.15 15.86 -2.14
CA SER A 180 -29.32 15.25 -2.75
C SER A 180 -29.05 13.77 -3.03
N PRO A 181 -28.78 12.97 -1.98
CA PRO A 181 -28.43 11.57 -2.15
C PRO A 181 -29.60 10.72 -2.63
N ASN A 182 -29.35 9.44 -2.96
CA ASN A 182 -30.33 8.43 -3.35
C ASN A 182 -31.41 8.96 -4.32
N PRO A 183 -31.03 9.34 -5.56
CA PRO A 183 -31.92 10.01 -6.51
C PRO A 183 -33.20 9.20 -6.78
N GLY A 184 -34.36 9.77 -6.44
CA GLY A 184 -35.66 9.10 -6.62
C GLY A 184 -36.04 8.11 -5.51
N GLY A 185 -35.20 7.92 -4.49
CA GLY A 185 -35.45 7.08 -3.32
C GLY A 185 -35.71 7.87 -2.02
N PRO A 186 -35.95 7.18 -0.89
CA PRO A 186 -36.05 7.79 0.43
C PRO A 186 -34.72 8.43 0.88
N ASN A 187 -34.77 9.60 1.53
CA ASN A 187 -33.59 10.34 1.98
C ASN A 187 -33.69 10.76 3.45
N HIS A 188 -32.56 10.72 4.16
CA HIS A 188 -32.45 11.02 5.60
C HIS A 188 -31.61 12.28 5.87
N GLY A 189 -31.65 13.23 4.92
CA GLY A 189 -30.88 14.47 4.97
C GLY A 189 -29.56 14.37 4.20
N ASN A 190 -28.71 15.37 4.41
CA ASN A 190 -27.40 15.42 3.76
C ASN A 190 -26.48 14.35 4.35
N GLY A 191 -25.73 13.67 3.49
CA GLY A 191 -24.83 12.60 3.88
C GLY A 191 -24.21 11.91 2.68
N TRP A 192 -23.22 11.06 2.93
CA TRP A 192 -22.63 10.22 1.90
C TRP A 192 -23.38 8.90 1.79
N TYR A 193 -24.01 8.73 0.64
CA TYR A 193 -24.68 7.51 0.20
C TYR A 193 -23.90 6.94 -0.98
N PHE A 194 -24.09 5.66 -1.29
CA PHE A 194 -23.44 5.05 -2.45
C PHE A 194 -24.28 3.91 -3.02
N ASP A 195 -24.08 3.61 -4.30
CA ASP A 195 -24.89 2.67 -5.09
C ASP A 195 -24.64 1.19 -4.75
N TYR A 196 -24.74 0.85 -3.47
CA TYR A 196 -24.60 -0.51 -2.95
C TYR A 196 -25.84 -1.37 -3.19
N SER A 197 -27.03 -0.75 -3.12
CA SER A 197 -28.31 -1.40 -3.31
C SER A 197 -29.39 -0.34 -3.46
N THR A 198 -30.60 -0.70 -3.89
CA THR A 198 -31.75 0.22 -3.86
C THR A 198 -32.66 -0.06 -2.66
N PRO A 199 -32.95 0.93 -1.79
CA PRO A 199 -32.44 2.29 -1.79
C PRO A 199 -30.96 2.36 -1.38
N HIS A 200 -30.23 3.38 -1.85
CA HIS A 200 -28.80 3.53 -1.54
C HIS A 200 -28.62 3.68 -0.03
N PRO A 201 -27.74 2.90 0.63
CA PRO A 201 -27.42 3.10 2.03
C PRO A 201 -26.54 4.33 2.23
N PHE A 202 -26.51 4.83 3.46
CA PHE A 202 -25.67 5.94 3.89
C PHE A 202 -24.65 5.52 4.94
N ILE A 203 -23.53 6.22 4.96
CA ILE A 203 -22.49 6.09 5.99
C ILE A 203 -22.96 6.80 7.27
N LYS A 204 -22.96 6.08 8.41
CA LYS A 204 -23.27 6.64 9.75
C LYS A 204 -22.03 7.11 10.49
N HIS A 205 -21.00 6.30 10.41
CA HIS A 205 -19.68 6.55 10.95
C HIS A 205 -18.67 5.67 10.25
N ILE A 206 -17.40 6.04 10.44
CA ILE A 206 -16.26 5.24 10.03
C ILE A 206 -15.41 4.92 11.25
N ILE A 207 -14.68 3.82 11.16
CA ILE A 207 -13.76 3.35 12.18
C ILE A 207 -12.38 3.29 11.52
N THR A 208 -11.37 3.86 12.16
CA THR A 208 -9.99 3.76 11.70
C THR A 208 -9.18 2.89 12.65
N LEU A 209 -8.30 2.07 12.08
CA LEU A 209 -7.20 1.42 12.79
C LEU A 209 -5.90 2.06 12.29
N CYS A 210 -5.20 2.74 13.20
CA CYS A 210 -4.06 3.58 12.90
C CYS A 210 -2.81 3.07 13.64
N PRO A 211 -1.60 3.29 13.10
CA PRO A 211 -0.38 3.10 13.86
C PRO A 211 -0.37 4.01 15.11
N ILE A 212 0.32 3.57 16.16
CA ILE A 212 0.64 4.33 17.36
C ILE A 212 1.33 5.60 16.88
N ASP A 213 0.72 6.73 17.22
CA ASP A 213 1.33 8.05 17.22
C ASP A 213 1.87 8.25 18.65
N ASP A 214 2.88 7.47 19.05
CA ASP A 214 3.57 7.68 20.32
C ASP A 214 4.73 8.62 20.05
N PRO A 215 4.62 9.92 20.39
CA PRO A 215 5.70 10.87 20.20
C PRO A 215 6.96 10.53 21.01
N SER A 216 6.98 9.46 21.81
CA SER A 216 8.16 8.97 22.52
C SER A 216 8.97 7.90 21.77
N ASP A 217 8.43 7.29 20.71
CA ASP A 217 9.17 6.34 19.87
C ASP A 217 9.80 6.97 18.62
N ASN A 218 9.35 8.16 18.19
CA ASN A 218 9.84 8.91 17.02
C ASN A 218 9.71 8.16 15.67
N GLU A 219 8.89 7.11 15.56
CA GLU A 219 8.88 6.21 14.39
C GLU A 219 7.58 6.34 13.57
N LEU A 220 7.65 7.07 12.44
CA LEU A 220 6.63 7.00 11.39
C LEU A 220 6.74 5.71 10.61
N THR A 221 5.59 5.16 10.20
CA THR A 221 5.59 4.19 9.11
C THR A 221 6.06 4.83 7.81
N GLN A 222 7.00 4.21 7.11
CA GLN A 222 7.55 4.74 5.85
C GLN A 222 7.02 3.97 4.65
N ARG A 223 6.69 4.68 3.57
CA ARG A 223 6.44 4.06 2.27
C ARG A 223 7.72 3.91 1.48
N VAL A 224 7.91 2.71 0.96
CA VAL A 224 9.02 2.36 0.08
C VAL A 224 8.47 1.64 -1.14
N VAL A 225 8.92 2.03 -2.33
CA VAL A 225 8.52 1.42 -3.59
C VAL A 225 9.74 0.99 -4.37
N GLY A 226 9.71 -0.23 -4.87
CA GLY A 226 10.61 -0.71 -5.90
C GLY A 226 9.80 -1.15 -7.11
N SER A 227 10.19 -0.68 -8.29
CA SER A 227 9.53 -1.01 -9.54
C SER A 227 10.55 -1.45 -10.57
N TYR A 228 10.31 -2.61 -11.18
CA TYR A 228 11.27 -3.27 -12.05
C TYR A 228 10.61 -3.56 -13.40
N LYS A 229 11.11 -2.93 -14.47
CA LYS A 229 10.72 -3.25 -15.84
C LYS A 229 11.57 -4.41 -16.36
N ILE A 230 10.90 -5.48 -16.74
CA ILE A 230 11.52 -6.70 -17.25
C ILE A 230 11.04 -6.97 -18.67
N HIS A 231 11.97 -7.40 -19.53
CA HIS A 231 11.67 -7.74 -20.92
C HIS A 231 11.43 -9.24 -21.08
N GLN A 232 10.32 -9.61 -21.71
CA GLN A 232 10.08 -10.96 -22.23
C GLN A 232 10.96 -11.12 -23.48
N SER A 233 11.98 -11.97 -23.37
CA SER A 233 13.00 -12.16 -24.42
C SER A 233 12.94 -13.51 -25.15
N ARG A 234 11.98 -14.40 -24.85
CA ARG A 234 11.93 -15.74 -25.45
C ARG A 234 11.15 -15.71 -26.76
N GLU A 235 11.88 -15.88 -27.86
CA GLU A 235 11.31 -15.98 -29.19
C GLU A 235 10.32 -17.16 -29.28
N GLU A 236 9.22 -16.97 -30.02
CA GLU A 236 8.21 -17.98 -30.37
C GLU A 236 7.28 -18.49 -29.24
N GLU A 237 7.50 -18.10 -27.99
CA GLU A 237 6.65 -18.48 -26.86
C GLU A 237 6.13 -17.25 -26.11
N SER A 238 4.88 -17.31 -25.63
CA SER A 238 4.34 -16.30 -24.72
C SER A 238 4.51 -16.78 -23.29
N ALA A 239 4.92 -15.89 -22.38
CA ALA A 239 5.04 -16.24 -20.97
C ALA A 239 3.66 -16.41 -20.34
N THR A 240 3.47 -17.49 -19.61
CA THR A 240 2.21 -17.83 -18.95
C THR A 240 2.21 -17.52 -17.48
N ASP A 241 3.36 -17.25 -16.87
CA ASP A 241 3.41 -16.83 -15.49
C ASP A 241 4.60 -15.91 -15.25
N LEU A 242 4.51 -15.14 -14.17
CA LEU A 242 5.56 -14.23 -13.71
C LEU A 242 5.77 -14.39 -12.21
N HIS A 243 7.01 -14.69 -11.83
CA HIS A 243 7.40 -14.94 -10.46
C HIS A 243 8.41 -13.91 -9.99
N TYR A 244 8.27 -13.47 -8.75
CA TYR A 244 9.30 -12.71 -8.06
C TYR A 244 9.14 -12.83 -6.55
N ARG A 245 10.21 -12.50 -5.84
CA ARG A 245 10.16 -12.23 -4.41
C ARG A 245 10.56 -10.78 -4.18
N ALA A 246 9.75 -10.08 -3.40
CA ALA A 246 10.08 -8.75 -2.90
C ALA A 246 10.23 -8.82 -1.38
N TRP A 247 11.33 -8.28 -0.83
CA TRP A 247 11.59 -8.33 0.61
C TRP A 247 12.28 -7.08 1.12
N THR A 248 12.39 -6.96 2.44
CA THR A 248 12.94 -5.78 3.12
C THR A 248 13.66 -6.19 4.42
N ASP A 249 14.33 -5.25 5.06
CA ASP A 249 15.06 -5.44 6.32
C ASP A 249 14.18 -5.35 7.57
N ALA A 250 12.96 -4.81 7.43
CA ALA A 250 11.97 -4.67 8.49
C ALA A 250 10.72 -5.56 8.27
N ASP A 251 9.87 -5.67 9.29
CA ASP A 251 8.58 -6.35 9.16
C ASP A 251 7.62 -5.49 8.31
N ILE A 252 7.02 -6.09 7.29
CA ILE A 252 6.08 -5.44 6.38
C ILE A 252 4.74 -5.26 7.09
N LEU A 253 4.30 -4.02 7.26
CA LEU A 253 3.03 -3.72 7.91
C LEU A 253 1.85 -3.87 6.95
N THR A 254 2.02 -3.36 5.73
CA THR A 254 1.13 -3.61 4.60
C THR A 254 1.91 -3.52 3.31
N TYR A 255 1.36 -4.10 2.25
CA TYR A 255 1.97 -4.06 0.93
C TYR A 255 0.91 -3.91 -0.14
N ARG A 256 1.37 -3.45 -1.30
CA ARG A 256 0.67 -3.53 -2.56
C ARG A 256 1.65 -4.01 -3.62
N THR A 257 1.22 -4.93 -4.47
CA THR A 257 2.03 -5.34 -5.61
C THR A 257 1.19 -5.46 -6.87
N THR A 258 1.73 -5.00 -7.99
CA THR A 258 1.00 -4.88 -9.26
C THR A 258 1.93 -5.17 -10.44
N ILE A 259 1.32 -5.50 -11.58
CA ILE A 259 1.97 -5.52 -12.89
C ILE A 259 1.23 -4.59 -13.85
N ASP A 260 1.93 -3.94 -14.77
CA ASP A 260 1.33 -3.07 -15.81
C ASP A 260 0.86 -3.83 -17.06
N TRP A 261 0.43 -5.09 -16.89
CA TRP A 261 0.08 -5.96 -18.00
C TRP A 261 -1.44 -6.09 -18.21
N THR A 262 -2.15 -6.58 -17.19
CA THR A 262 -3.60 -6.77 -17.23
C THR A 262 -4.18 -6.63 -15.82
N GLU A 263 -5.30 -5.93 -15.72
CA GLU A 263 -6.05 -5.75 -14.46
C GLU A 263 -6.97 -6.95 -14.14
N LYS A 264 -6.97 -7.99 -14.99
CA LYS A 264 -7.90 -9.13 -14.91
C LYS A 264 -7.33 -10.35 -14.20
N VAL A 265 -6.10 -10.26 -13.71
CA VAL A 265 -5.42 -11.32 -12.98
C VAL A 265 -5.05 -10.78 -11.62
N SER A 266 -5.15 -11.64 -10.60
CA SER A 266 -4.70 -11.35 -9.25
C SER A 266 -3.53 -12.28 -8.93
N PRO A 267 -2.53 -11.82 -8.18
CA PRO A 267 -1.41 -12.67 -7.84
C PRO A 267 -1.77 -13.67 -6.75
N THR A 268 -1.12 -14.83 -6.77
CA THR A 268 -0.97 -15.67 -5.58
C THR A 268 0.22 -15.14 -4.78
N ILE A 269 0.00 -14.85 -3.49
CA ILE A 269 1.04 -14.30 -2.61
C ILE A 269 1.27 -15.23 -1.42
N THR A 270 2.54 -15.52 -1.14
CA THR A 270 2.97 -16.16 0.12
C THR A 270 3.81 -15.18 0.93
N GLU A 271 3.47 -14.99 2.20
CA GLU A 271 4.23 -14.12 3.10
C GLU A 271 5.34 -14.89 3.84
N GLY A 272 6.50 -14.25 4.04
CA GLY A 272 7.57 -14.78 4.90
C GLY A 272 7.18 -14.79 6.38
N THR A 273 7.87 -15.58 7.19
CA THR A 273 7.74 -15.55 8.66
C THR A 273 9.12 -15.38 9.31
N PRO A 274 9.46 -14.21 9.91
CA PRO A 274 8.65 -12.99 10.03
C PRO A 274 8.31 -12.37 8.67
N ARG A 275 7.27 -11.52 8.62
CA ARG A 275 6.70 -10.94 7.38
C ARG A 275 7.63 -9.90 6.76
N ARG A 276 8.80 -10.33 6.31
CA ARG A 276 9.82 -9.47 5.67
C ARG A 276 9.91 -9.66 4.17
N SER A 277 9.13 -10.59 3.63
CA SER A 277 9.09 -10.90 2.21
C SER A 277 7.70 -11.29 1.75
N ILE A 278 7.40 -10.98 0.50
CA ILE A 278 6.31 -11.58 -0.28
C ILE A 278 6.93 -12.34 -1.45
N THR A 279 6.48 -13.59 -1.64
CA THR A 279 6.70 -14.32 -2.88
C THR A 279 5.43 -14.22 -3.69
N VAL A 280 5.54 -13.74 -4.92
CA VAL A 280 4.42 -13.37 -5.78
C VAL A 280 4.49 -14.17 -7.05
N ASP A 281 3.37 -14.80 -7.38
CA ASP A 281 3.16 -15.62 -8.56
C ASP A 281 1.93 -15.08 -9.30
N TRP A 282 2.13 -14.62 -10.53
CA TRP A 282 1.06 -14.18 -11.41
C TRP A 282 0.77 -15.27 -12.43
N ASP A 283 -0.40 -15.90 -12.35
CA ASP A 283 -0.91 -16.78 -13.40
C ASP A 283 -1.45 -15.93 -14.56
N LEU A 284 -0.73 -15.96 -15.68
CA LEU A 284 -1.00 -15.22 -16.90
C LEU A 284 -1.46 -16.14 -18.04
N GLN A 285 -1.89 -17.38 -17.76
CA GLN A 285 -2.28 -18.34 -18.82
C GLN A 285 -3.40 -17.80 -19.73
N GLU A 286 -4.36 -17.07 -19.17
CA GLU A 286 -5.45 -16.47 -19.94
C GLU A 286 -5.04 -15.19 -20.69
N TYR A 287 -3.98 -14.52 -20.22
CA TYR A 287 -3.46 -13.26 -20.75
C TYR A 287 -1.94 -13.33 -20.88
N PRO A 288 -1.39 -14.22 -21.72
CA PRO A 288 0.03 -14.48 -21.73
C PRO A 288 0.82 -13.31 -22.30
N VAL A 289 2.02 -13.07 -21.78
CA VAL A 289 2.90 -11.96 -22.21
C VAL A 289 3.62 -12.37 -23.50
N PRO A 290 3.38 -11.69 -24.64
CA PRO A 290 3.97 -12.08 -25.90
C PRO A 290 5.46 -11.72 -25.96
N TYR A 291 6.16 -12.36 -26.90
CA TYR A 291 7.56 -12.05 -27.18
C TYR A 291 7.79 -10.56 -27.45
N CYS A 292 8.92 -10.05 -26.97
CA CYS A 292 9.38 -8.68 -27.15
C CYS A 292 8.44 -7.65 -26.50
N THR A 293 7.99 -7.96 -25.29
CA THR A 293 7.10 -7.11 -24.49
C THR A 293 7.73 -6.83 -23.14
N ASP A 294 7.65 -5.58 -22.71
CA ASP A 294 8.06 -5.16 -21.37
C ASP A 294 6.89 -5.29 -20.40
N VAL A 295 7.19 -5.72 -19.18
CA VAL A 295 6.26 -5.73 -18.04
C VAL A 295 6.96 -5.05 -16.87
N ILE A 296 6.28 -4.11 -16.25
CA ILE A 296 6.66 -3.41 -15.04
C ILE A 296 6.01 -4.11 -13.86
N ILE A 297 6.85 -4.64 -12.97
CA ILE A 297 6.45 -5.06 -11.63
C ILE A 297 6.59 -3.86 -10.71
N THR A 298 5.65 -3.68 -9.78
CA THR A 298 5.79 -2.72 -8.68
C THR A 298 5.48 -3.41 -7.35
N ALA A 299 6.34 -3.22 -6.36
CA ALA A 299 6.09 -3.56 -4.97
C ALA A 299 6.19 -2.30 -4.13
N GLU A 300 5.14 -2.00 -3.38
CA GLU A 300 5.05 -0.94 -2.39
C GLU A 300 4.91 -1.58 -1.01
N PHE A 301 5.79 -1.22 -0.08
CA PHE A 301 5.71 -1.62 1.31
C PHE A 301 5.48 -0.42 2.21
N VAL A 302 4.72 -0.64 3.27
CA VAL A 302 4.66 0.23 4.45
C VAL A 302 5.41 -0.47 5.56
N LEU A 303 6.48 0.16 6.04
CA LEU A 303 7.41 -0.40 7.01
C LEU A 303 7.38 0.42 8.31
N PRO A 304 7.67 -0.17 9.48
CA PRO A 304 7.70 0.55 10.75
C PRO A 304 8.88 1.52 10.85
N LEU A 305 10.02 1.14 10.27
CA LEU A 305 11.26 1.89 10.20
C LEU A 305 12.12 1.22 9.11
N TYR A 306 13.06 1.97 8.52
CA TYR A 306 14.01 1.51 7.49
C TYR A 306 13.39 1.34 6.10
N ASN A 307 14.25 1.45 5.08
CA ASN A 307 13.82 1.70 3.71
C ASN A 307 14.70 0.97 2.71
N ALA A 308 14.54 -0.33 2.71
CA ALA A 308 15.08 -1.21 1.70
C ALA A 308 13.94 -1.91 0.96
N ILE A 309 14.10 -2.04 -0.36
CA ILE A 309 13.38 -3.08 -1.11
C ILE A 309 14.42 -3.90 -1.86
N PHE A 310 14.18 -5.20 -1.81
CA PHE A 310 15.00 -6.22 -2.39
C PHE A 310 14.13 -7.01 -3.36
N PHE A 311 14.61 -7.22 -4.59
CA PHE A 311 13.99 -8.13 -5.55
C PHE A 311 14.93 -9.29 -5.80
N ASP A 312 14.40 -10.51 -5.70
CA ASP A 312 15.08 -11.72 -6.12
C ASP A 312 14.13 -12.67 -6.85
N ASN A 313 14.71 -13.67 -7.53
CA ASN A 313 13.97 -14.69 -8.26
C ASN A 313 12.98 -14.14 -9.30
N VAL A 314 13.32 -13.02 -9.96
CA VAL A 314 12.43 -12.38 -10.94
C VAL A 314 12.57 -13.09 -12.29
N HIS A 315 11.51 -13.75 -12.76
CA HIS A 315 11.51 -14.46 -14.04
C HIS A 315 10.10 -14.80 -14.56
N PHE A 316 10.00 -14.99 -15.87
CA PHE A 316 8.82 -15.53 -16.54
C PHE A 316 8.88 -17.06 -16.63
N THR A 317 7.74 -17.74 -16.55
CA THR A 317 7.58 -19.15 -16.95
C THR A 317 6.70 -19.30 -18.20
N TYR A 318 6.76 -20.48 -18.83
CA TYR A 318 6.22 -20.75 -20.16
C TYR A 318 5.43 -22.08 -20.18
N PRO A 319 4.48 -22.28 -21.12
CA PRO A 319 3.54 -23.42 -21.11
C PRO A 319 4.20 -24.81 -21.18
N ASP A 320 5.39 -24.89 -21.78
CA ASP A 320 6.08 -26.16 -21.92
C ASP A 320 6.89 -26.45 -20.64
N ASN A 321 6.66 -27.61 -20.02
CA ASN A 321 7.45 -28.20 -18.91
C ASN A 321 8.93 -28.40 -19.32
N PHE A 322 9.68 -27.31 -19.48
CA PHE A 322 10.98 -27.29 -20.15
C PHE A 322 12.12 -26.92 -19.20
N ASP A 323 13.32 -27.23 -19.68
CA ASP A 323 14.58 -27.37 -18.95
C ASP A 323 14.89 -26.22 -17.97
N PRO A 324 15.10 -26.51 -16.66
CA PRO A 324 15.46 -25.49 -15.65
C PRO A 324 16.78 -24.75 -15.97
N THR A 325 17.62 -25.29 -16.86
CA THR A 325 18.82 -24.58 -17.32
C THR A 325 18.52 -23.38 -18.22
N ILE A 326 17.35 -23.34 -18.87
CA ILE A 326 16.89 -22.20 -19.68
C ILE A 326 16.24 -21.14 -18.79
N GLU A 327 15.55 -21.55 -17.73
CA GLU A 327 14.99 -20.63 -16.73
C GLU A 327 16.09 -19.78 -16.06
N GLU A 328 17.20 -20.41 -15.67
CA GLU A 328 18.38 -19.72 -15.14
C GLU A 328 18.98 -18.69 -16.10
N LEU A 329 18.85 -18.88 -17.43
CA LEU A 329 19.31 -17.89 -18.42
C LEU A 329 18.40 -16.67 -18.52
N HIS A 330 17.15 -16.78 -18.07
CA HIS A 330 16.15 -15.71 -18.14
C HIS A 330 15.86 -15.08 -16.78
N LYS A 331 16.40 -15.63 -15.69
CA LYS A 331 16.39 -15.00 -14.37
C LYS A 331 17.07 -13.63 -14.44
N LYS A 332 16.36 -12.62 -13.94
CA LYS A 332 16.91 -11.29 -13.77
C LYS A 332 17.81 -11.29 -12.54
N PRO A 333 18.83 -10.40 -12.48
CA PRO A 333 19.66 -10.30 -11.30
C PRO A 333 18.83 -9.96 -10.08
N ASP A 334 19.25 -10.52 -8.96
CA ASP A 334 18.83 -10.06 -7.66
C ASP A 334 19.36 -8.64 -7.46
N LEU A 335 18.52 -7.77 -6.92
CA LEU A 335 18.82 -6.36 -6.72
C LEU A 335 18.46 -5.99 -5.30
N TYR A 336 19.41 -5.34 -4.64
CA TYR A 336 19.25 -4.92 -3.27
C TYR A 336 19.60 -3.45 -3.12
N TRP A 337 18.65 -2.63 -2.68
CA TRP A 337 18.94 -1.24 -2.39
C TRP A 337 18.38 -0.82 -1.04
N TRP A 338 19.03 0.16 -0.45
CA TRP A 338 18.52 0.89 0.69
C TRP A 338 18.98 2.33 0.64
N LEU A 339 18.15 3.20 1.21
CA LEU A 339 18.45 4.62 1.30
C LEU A 339 18.43 5.05 2.77
N LYS A 340 19.45 5.80 3.16
CA LYS A 340 19.55 6.40 4.49
C LYS A 340 19.51 7.91 4.37
N THR A 341 18.66 8.53 5.18
CA THR A 341 18.56 9.98 5.32
C THR A 341 18.96 10.35 6.75
N PRO A 342 20.01 11.15 6.96
CA PRO A 342 20.46 11.53 8.29
C PRO A 342 19.37 12.27 9.07
N GLU A 343 19.27 12.04 10.38
CA GLU A 343 18.37 12.81 11.25
C GLU A 343 18.89 14.24 11.49
N LEU A 344 17.97 15.19 11.60
CA LEU A 344 18.25 16.55 12.03
C LEU A 344 18.42 16.62 13.55
N ILE A 345 19.26 17.53 14.03
CA ILE A 345 19.39 17.77 15.47
C ILE A 345 18.07 18.34 16.01
N ARG A 346 17.56 17.76 17.10
CA ARG A 346 16.22 18.03 17.67
C ARG A 346 15.04 17.54 16.83
N ALA A 347 15.29 16.53 15.99
CA ALA A 347 14.30 15.80 15.19
C ALA A 347 13.04 15.40 15.98
N GLU A 348 13.15 15.14 17.28
CA GLU A 348 12.04 14.78 18.16
C GLU A 348 10.96 15.87 18.35
N GLN A 349 11.20 17.12 17.89
CA GLN A 349 10.30 18.24 18.14
C GLN A 349 9.17 18.39 17.11
N ILE A 350 9.30 17.76 15.95
CA ILE A 350 8.28 17.76 14.88
C ILE A 350 8.15 16.32 14.36
N PRO A 351 7.69 15.38 15.21
CA PRO A 351 7.48 14.02 14.78
C PRO A 351 6.29 13.97 13.80
N ASN A 352 6.24 12.92 12.99
CA ASN A 352 5.02 12.52 12.28
C ASN A 352 4.57 13.39 11.11
N VAL A 353 5.54 14.05 10.45
CA VAL A 353 5.34 14.76 9.18
C VAL A 353 6.23 14.12 8.12
N THR A 354 5.70 13.84 6.93
CA THR A 354 6.50 13.39 5.79
C THR A 354 7.35 14.57 5.28
N GLY A 355 8.65 14.35 5.10
CA GLY A 355 9.57 15.34 4.54
C GLY A 355 9.51 15.39 3.01
N GLY A 356 9.06 14.30 2.40
CA GLY A 356 8.94 14.13 0.96
C GLY A 356 9.46 12.76 0.52
N TYR A 357 9.73 12.65 -0.78
CA TYR A 357 10.10 11.40 -1.42
C TYR A 357 11.38 11.57 -2.23
N VAL A 358 12.35 10.68 -2.01
CA VAL A 358 13.49 10.49 -2.92
C VAL A 358 13.08 9.51 -4.00
N ILE A 359 13.29 9.89 -5.25
CA ILE A 359 13.05 9.05 -6.43
C ILE A 359 14.40 8.71 -7.03
N ALA A 360 14.62 7.44 -7.39
CA ALA A 360 15.81 7.06 -8.13
C ALA A 360 15.48 6.17 -9.32
N ASP A 361 16.40 6.16 -10.29
CA ASP A 361 16.36 5.31 -11.47
C ASP A 361 17.75 4.81 -11.85
N PHE A 362 17.82 3.60 -12.37
CA PHE A 362 19.03 3.02 -12.94
C PHE A 362 18.74 1.87 -13.90
N ASP A 363 19.65 1.66 -14.85
CA ASP A 363 19.61 0.54 -15.77
C ASP A 363 20.44 -0.63 -15.25
N VAL A 364 19.93 -1.84 -15.47
CA VAL A 364 20.62 -3.09 -15.15
C VAL A 364 21.05 -3.77 -16.43
N VAL A 365 22.35 -4.03 -16.51
CA VAL A 365 23.02 -4.29 -17.77
C VAL A 365 23.79 -5.60 -17.70
N ASN A 366 23.59 -6.48 -18.68
CA ASN A 366 24.40 -7.69 -18.85
C ASN A 366 25.56 -7.40 -19.82
N PRO A 367 26.81 -7.37 -19.35
CA PRO A 367 27.97 -7.04 -20.17
C PRO A 367 28.30 -8.07 -21.26
N LEU A 368 27.69 -9.26 -21.21
CA LEU A 368 27.87 -10.30 -22.23
C LEU A 368 26.96 -10.09 -23.45
N LEU A 369 25.94 -9.24 -23.33
CA LEU A 369 25.00 -8.90 -24.40
C LEU A 369 25.43 -7.61 -25.11
N SER A 370 24.87 -7.36 -26.30
CA SER A 370 25.26 -6.21 -27.13
C SER A 370 24.07 -5.46 -27.69
N GLY A 371 24.28 -4.17 -28.02
CA GLY A 371 23.22 -3.29 -28.49
C GLY A 371 22.09 -3.13 -27.46
N ASN A 372 20.86 -3.05 -27.92
CA ASN A 372 19.69 -2.85 -27.06
C ASN A 372 19.38 -4.05 -26.15
N GLN A 373 19.90 -5.23 -26.47
CA GLN A 373 19.74 -6.43 -25.63
C GLN A 373 20.62 -6.38 -24.37
N ARG A 374 21.51 -5.39 -24.26
CA ARG A 374 22.41 -5.22 -23.11
C ARG A 374 21.65 -4.85 -21.83
N ILE A 375 20.57 -4.08 -21.95
CA ILE A 375 19.71 -3.71 -20.82
C ILE A 375 18.78 -4.90 -20.54
N VAL A 376 18.97 -5.55 -19.39
CA VAL A 376 18.17 -6.70 -18.98
C VAL A 376 16.98 -6.32 -18.09
N GLY A 377 17.01 -5.10 -17.55
CA GLY A 377 15.87 -4.42 -16.95
C GLY A 377 16.21 -2.99 -16.52
N GLU A 378 15.16 -2.23 -16.22
CA GLU A 378 15.22 -0.84 -15.75
C GLU A 378 14.54 -0.76 -14.38
N TYR A 379 15.10 0.01 -13.45
CA TYR A 379 14.63 0.02 -12.07
C TYR A 379 14.28 1.43 -11.61
N ARG A 380 13.09 1.60 -11.03
CA ARG A 380 12.63 2.84 -10.39
C ARG A 380 12.35 2.58 -8.91
N LEU A 381 12.59 3.58 -8.08
CA LEU A 381 12.24 3.50 -6.66
C LEU A 381 11.72 4.81 -6.10
N ILE A 382 10.94 4.68 -5.02
CA ILE A 382 10.48 5.78 -4.17
C ILE A 382 10.86 5.44 -2.73
N HIS A 383 11.44 6.41 -2.04
CA HIS A 383 11.74 6.34 -0.63
C HIS A 383 11.12 7.54 0.09
N GLU A 384 10.22 7.29 1.03
CA GLU A 384 9.73 8.31 1.94
C GLU A 384 10.75 8.61 3.04
N TYR A 385 11.04 9.89 3.26
CA TYR A 385 11.78 10.34 4.44
C TYR A 385 10.90 11.22 5.32
N SER A 386 11.16 11.18 6.62
CA SER A 386 10.47 11.97 7.64
C SER A 386 10.97 13.41 7.66
N TYR A 387 10.12 14.36 8.05
CA TYR A 387 10.44 15.78 8.12
C TYR A 387 11.59 16.11 9.09
N ASN A 388 11.82 15.20 10.04
CA ASN A 388 12.90 15.28 11.00
C ASN A 388 14.25 14.75 10.45
N GLN A 389 14.30 14.34 9.18
CA GLN A 389 15.51 13.93 8.46
C GLN A 389 15.96 15.04 7.50
N ASP A 390 17.24 15.10 7.16
CA ASP A 390 17.80 16.10 6.25
C ASP A 390 17.24 15.89 4.83
N PRO A 391 16.41 16.81 4.31
CA PRO A 391 15.81 16.65 2.99
C PRO A 391 16.84 16.69 1.86
N GLU A 392 18.06 17.19 2.12
CA GLU A 392 19.07 17.44 1.10
C GLU A 392 20.22 16.43 1.10
N MET A 393 20.27 15.50 2.05
CA MET A 393 21.39 14.57 2.21
C MET A 393 20.89 13.13 2.29
N HIS A 394 21.35 12.29 1.36
CA HIS A 394 21.00 10.87 1.34
C HIS A 394 22.19 9.98 1.00
N GLU A 395 22.21 8.79 1.59
CA GLU A 395 23.13 7.71 1.25
C GLU A 395 22.34 6.60 0.55
N PHE A 396 22.58 6.43 -0.75
CA PHE A 396 22.01 5.33 -1.52
C PHE A 396 23.02 4.19 -1.62
N LEU A 397 22.62 2.99 -1.24
CA LEU A 397 23.43 1.79 -1.37
C LEU A 397 22.73 0.79 -2.28
N LEU A 398 23.51 0.17 -3.16
CA LEU A 398 23.03 -0.81 -4.13
C LEU A 398 24.00 -2.00 -4.20
N ALA A 399 23.44 -3.21 -4.11
CA ALA A 399 24.10 -4.50 -4.22
C ALA A 399 23.22 -5.44 -5.06
N GLY A 400 23.73 -6.62 -5.43
CA GLY A 400 22.96 -7.60 -6.20
C GLY A 400 23.79 -8.74 -6.76
N SER A 401 23.24 -9.45 -7.74
CA SER A 401 23.93 -10.57 -8.38
C SER A 401 25.21 -10.14 -9.10
N GLU A 402 26.30 -10.90 -8.89
CA GLU A 402 27.55 -10.69 -9.62
C GLU A 402 27.38 -10.83 -11.14
N GLY A 403 28.21 -10.11 -11.90
CA GLY A 403 28.28 -10.23 -13.36
C GLY A 403 27.39 -9.25 -14.12
N TYR A 404 26.59 -8.44 -13.42
CA TYR A 404 25.80 -7.35 -13.99
C TYR A 404 26.45 -5.99 -13.72
N ILE A 405 26.07 -4.99 -14.52
CA ILE A 405 26.52 -3.62 -14.39
C ILE A 405 25.31 -2.72 -14.17
N ILE A 406 25.45 -1.73 -13.30
CA ILE A 406 24.48 -0.64 -13.12
C ILE A 406 24.96 0.60 -13.87
N GLU A 407 24.09 1.19 -14.68
CA GLU A 407 24.35 2.41 -15.46
C GLU A 407 23.20 3.42 -15.29
N ASN A 408 23.42 4.65 -15.76
CA ASN A 408 22.40 5.72 -15.84
C ASN A 408 21.71 6.05 -14.50
N ILE A 409 22.46 5.96 -13.40
CA ILE A 409 21.91 6.23 -12.07
C ILE A 409 21.53 7.71 -11.94
N ARG A 410 20.29 7.97 -11.52
CA ARG A 410 19.78 9.32 -11.30
C ARG A 410 18.87 9.38 -10.08
N PHE A 411 18.85 10.56 -9.45
CA PHE A 411 18.05 10.85 -8.26
C PHE A 411 17.31 12.16 -8.44
N GLY A 412 16.06 12.21 -7.95
CA GLY A 412 15.23 13.40 -7.89
C GLY A 412 14.38 13.40 -6.63
N HIS A 413 13.58 14.45 -6.47
CA HIS A 413 12.74 14.66 -5.30
C HIS A 413 11.29 14.92 -5.72
N SER A 414 10.36 14.47 -4.89
CA SER A 414 8.96 14.88 -4.96
C SER A 414 8.39 15.18 -3.59
N TYR A 415 7.61 16.26 -3.47
CA TYR A 415 6.84 16.56 -2.26
C TYR A 415 5.55 15.74 -2.16
N GLY A 416 5.00 15.31 -3.30
CA GLY A 416 3.81 14.46 -3.36
C GLY A 416 4.19 13.01 -3.67
N TYR A 417 3.45 12.04 -3.13
CA TYR A 417 3.68 10.64 -3.45
C TYR A 417 3.27 10.36 -4.91
N PRO A 418 4.22 10.08 -5.83
CA PRO A 418 3.89 9.85 -7.22
C PRO A 418 3.19 8.51 -7.40
N SER A 419 2.21 8.47 -8.29
CA SER A 419 1.63 7.23 -8.80
C SER A 419 2.66 6.42 -9.60
N GLN A 420 2.34 5.15 -9.91
CA GLN A 420 3.21 4.31 -10.74
C GLN A 420 3.50 4.95 -12.11
N ALA A 421 2.49 5.54 -12.76
CA ALA A 421 2.70 6.25 -14.03
C ALA A 421 3.61 7.47 -13.86
N GLU A 422 3.35 8.30 -12.85
CA GLU A 422 4.19 9.47 -12.54
C GLU A 422 5.63 9.09 -12.18
N LEU A 423 5.85 7.93 -11.54
CA LEU A 423 7.19 7.42 -11.24
C LEU A 423 7.97 7.09 -12.51
N TRP A 424 7.33 6.45 -13.48
CA TRP A 424 7.96 6.06 -14.75
C TRP A 424 8.07 7.22 -15.76
N GLU A 425 7.24 8.25 -15.61
CA GLU A 425 7.31 9.51 -16.37
C GLU A 425 8.13 10.60 -15.66
N PHE A 426 8.72 10.31 -14.50
CA PHE A 426 9.47 11.30 -13.72
C PHE A 426 10.69 11.80 -14.49
N GLU A 427 10.84 13.12 -14.62
CA GLU A 427 11.96 13.75 -15.32
C GLU A 427 12.67 14.86 -14.51
N ASP A 428 12.20 15.18 -13.30
CA ASP A 428 12.76 16.24 -12.45
C ASP A 428 14.00 15.76 -11.67
N TRP A 429 15.01 15.28 -12.40
CA TRP A 429 16.25 14.75 -11.86
C TRP A 429 17.16 15.86 -11.30
N MET A 430 17.60 15.69 -10.06
CA MET A 430 18.46 16.65 -9.34
C MET A 430 19.93 16.22 -9.30
N THR A 431 20.17 14.91 -9.43
CA THR A 431 21.50 14.29 -9.48
C THR A 431 21.52 13.27 -10.61
N MET A 432 22.48 13.40 -11.53
CA MET A 432 22.80 12.40 -12.54
C MET A 432 24.22 11.92 -12.25
N VAL A 433 24.41 10.61 -12.06
CA VAL A 433 25.75 10.05 -11.83
C VAL A 433 26.40 9.81 -13.20
N GLU A 434 27.12 10.81 -13.70
CA GLU A 434 27.73 10.78 -15.04
C GLU A 434 28.86 9.73 -15.13
N ASP A 435 28.96 9.07 -16.30
CA ASP A 435 30.04 8.15 -16.68
C ASP A 435 30.31 6.99 -15.70
N SER A 436 29.35 6.67 -14.85
CA SER A 436 29.52 5.64 -13.82
C SER A 436 28.87 4.32 -14.25
N SER A 437 29.71 3.33 -14.52
CA SER A 437 29.33 1.93 -14.60
C SER A 437 29.76 1.23 -13.30
N TYR A 438 28.81 0.73 -12.52
CA TYR A 438 29.12 0.01 -11.28
C TYR A 438 28.96 -1.49 -11.50
N LEU A 439 30.00 -2.27 -11.22
CA LEU A 439 29.87 -3.71 -11.20
C LEU A 439 29.01 -4.12 -10.00
N LEU A 440 27.91 -4.81 -10.27
CA LEU A 440 27.03 -5.35 -9.25
C LEU A 440 27.69 -6.54 -8.57
N GLY A 441 27.51 -6.65 -7.25
CA GLY A 441 28.00 -7.76 -6.44
C GLY A 441 27.38 -7.73 -5.04
N GLU A 442 27.76 -8.70 -4.20
CA GLU A 442 27.20 -8.83 -2.85
C GLU A 442 27.58 -7.65 -1.93
N GLU A 443 28.75 -7.05 -2.16
CA GLU A 443 29.17 -5.85 -1.43
C GLU A 443 28.53 -4.60 -2.05
N PRO A 444 27.78 -3.81 -1.26
CA PRO A 444 27.12 -2.64 -1.78
C PRO A 444 28.10 -1.55 -2.16
N PHE A 445 27.83 -0.85 -3.26
CA PHE A 445 28.44 0.44 -3.53
C PHE A 445 27.56 1.57 -2.99
N LEU A 446 28.23 2.64 -2.55
CA LEU A 446 27.61 3.80 -1.92
C LEU A 446 27.63 4.98 -2.89
N ILE A 447 26.48 5.63 -3.03
CA ILE A 447 26.32 6.92 -3.71
C ILE A 447 25.82 7.93 -2.68
N GLN A 448 26.58 9.02 -2.55
CA GLN A 448 26.18 10.18 -1.78
C GLN A 448 25.32 11.07 -2.66
N VAL A 449 24.11 11.37 -2.21
CA VAL A 449 23.18 12.28 -2.88
C VAL A 449 23.12 13.55 -2.05
N ASP A 450 23.64 14.63 -2.64
CA ASP A 450 23.74 15.95 -2.01
C ASP A 450 22.96 16.97 -2.84
N TRP A 451 21.93 17.53 -2.22
CA TRP A 451 21.05 18.53 -2.76
C TRP A 451 21.13 19.85 -2.00
N GLU A 452 22.26 20.14 -1.35
CA GLU A 452 22.45 21.35 -0.55
C GLU A 452 21.98 22.62 -1.29
N GLY A 453 21.03 23.32 -0.67
CA GLY A 453 20.44 24.56 -1.17
C GLY A 453 19.51 24.39 -2.38
N LYS A 454 19.17 23.17 -2.78
CA LYS A 454 18.30 22.89 -3.94
C LYS A 454 16.84 22.66 -3.57
N LEU A 455 16.56 22.19 -2.35
CA LEU A 455 15.18 21.97 -1.92
C LEU A 455 14.67 23.14 -1.07
N PRO A 456 13.53 23.75 -1.44
CA PRO A 456 12.88 24.67 -0.53
C PRO A 456 12.42 23.91 0.71
N TYR A 457 12.93 24.29 1.89
CA TYR A 457 12.23 23.95 3.13
C TYR A 457 10.81 24.50 3.00
N PRO A 458 9.75 23.68 3.13
CA PRO A 458 8.40 24.18 2.96
C PRO A 458 8.18 25.33 3.95
N GLU A 459 7.80 26.51 3.44
CA GLU A 459 7.57 27.76 4.20
C GLU A 459 6.37 27.67 5.20
N GLY A 460 5.96 26.46 5.60
CA GLY A 460 4.67 26.18 6.23
C GLY A 460 4.67 26.03 7.75
N GLU A 461 5.80 25.69 8.37
CA GLU A 461 5.90 25.65 9.84
C GLU A 461 7.01 26.59 10.28
N VAL A 462 6.71 27.41 11.29
CA VAL A 462 7.65 28.38 11.85
C VAL A 462 8.75 27.59 12.57
N ILE A 463 9.73 27.09 11.81
CA ILE A 463 11.01 26.69 12.38
C ILE A 463 11.60 27.98 12.96
N PRO A 464 11.82 28.05 14.29
CA PRO A 464 12.38 29.23 14.90
C PRO A 464 13.67 29.62 14.16
N PRO A 465 13.85 30.90 13.76
CA PRO A 465 14.98 31.33 12.93
C PRO A 465 16.36 30.89 13.45
N GLU A 466 16.49 30.74 14.76
CA GLU A 466 17.64 30.19 15.46
C GLU A 466 17.97 28.74 15.09
N ILE A 467 16.96 27.86 14.93
CA ILE A 467 17.15 26.46 14.52
C ILE A 467 17.57 26.41 13.04
N LEU A 468 16.90 27.18 12.18
CA LEU A 468 17.23 27.29 10.75
C LEU A 468 18.66 27.81 10.51
N LYS A 469 19.13 28.72 11.37
CA LYS A 469 20.49 29.24 11.34
C LYS A 469 21.50 28.19 11.83
N GLU A 470 21.21 27.47 12.91
CA GLU A 470 22.09 26.40 13.43
C GLU A 470 22.22 25.23 12.45
N ILE A 471 21.14 24.81 11.78
CA ILE A 471 21.18 23.77 10.74
C ILE A 471 22.12 24.19 9.59
N ARG A 472 22.06 25.46 9.17
CA ARG A 472 22.90 25.99 8.08
C ARG A 472 24.35 26.26 8.47
N GLU A 473 24.63 26.52 9.74
CA GLU A 473 25.99 26.80 10.25
C GLU A 473 26.75 25.52 10.67
N GLN A 474 26.11 24.35 10.59
CA GLN A 474 26.68 23.05 10.95
C GLN A 474 26.94 22.11 9.76
N LYS A 475 26.50 22.48 8.55
CA LYS A 475 27.08 22.01 7.27
C LYS A 475 28.48 22.65 7.12
#